data_AF-A5KM65-F1
#
_entry.id   AF-A5KM65-F1
#
_cell.length_a   1.000
_cell.length_b   1.000
_cell.length_c   1.000
_cell.angle_alpha   90.00
_cell.angle_beta   90.00
_cell.angle_gamma   90.00
#
_symmetry.space_group_name_H-M   'P 1'
#
loop_
_entity.id
_entity.type
_entity.pdbx_description
1 polymer ?
#
loop_
_entity_poly.entity_id
_entity_poly.type
_entity_poly.pdbx_seq_one_letter_code
_entity_poly.pdbx_strand_id
1 'polypeptide(L)' 'MRRSKNFDKVKRYYNMGMWNEMRVRNAVKMNWITEEEFKEITDKDYA' A
#
# COMPACT_ATOMS: atom_id res chain seq x y z
N MET A 1 4.36 16.13 -2.90
CA MET A 1 4.66 14.69 -2.70
C MET A 1 4.32 13.95 -3.97
N ARG A 2 5.23 13.14 -4.50
CA ARG A 2 5.01 12.34 -5.72
C ARG A 2 4.34 11.03 -5.27
N ARG A 3 3.06 10.86 -5.57
CA ARG A 3 2.31 9.61 -5.31
C ARG A 3 2.69 8.55 -6.32
N SER A 4 2.77 7.31 -5.89
CA SER A 4 2.95 6.17 -6.78
C SER A 4 1.72 6.00 -7.65
N LYS A 5 1.92 5.63 -8.92
CA LYS A 5 0.83 5.42 -9.90
C LYS A 5 -0.23 4.42 -9.41
N ASN A 6 0.16 3.46 -8.57
CA ASN A 6 -0.73 2.41 -8.08
C ASN A 6 -1.31 2.70 -6.68
N PHE A 7 -1.03 3.85 -6.07
CA PHE A 7 -1.47 4.16 -4.71
C PHE A 7 -2.98 3.97 -4.51
N ASP A 8 -3.79 4.68 -5.31
CA ASP A 8 -5.26 4.65 -5.19
C ASP A 8 -5.82 3.25 -5.42
N LYS A 9 -5.19 2.50 -6.33
CA LYS A 9 -5.55 1.11 -6.60
C LYS A 9 -5.35 0.28 -5.33
N VAL A 10 -4.15 0.29 -4.75
CA VAL A 10 -3.81 -0.52 -3.57
C VAL A 10 -4.68 -0.10 -2.37
N LYS A 11 -4.84 1.20 -2.13
CA LYS A 11 -5.71 1.74 -1.07
C LYS A 11 -7.16 1.26 -1.21
N ARG A 12 -7.72 1.33 -2.43
CA ARG A 12 -9.08 0.84 -2.70
C ARG A 12 -9.22 -0.65 -2.42
N TYR A 13 -8.29 -1.49 -2.89
CA TYR A 13 -8.38 -2.94 -2.65
C TYR A 13 -8.23 -3.30 -1.16
N TYR A 14 -7.40 -2.56 -0.42
CA TYR A 14 -7.26 -2.73 1.03
C TYR A 14 -8.54 -2.32 1.77
N ASN A 15 -9.09 -1.13 1.48
CA ASN A 15 -10.31 -0.63 2.09
C ASN A 15 -11.54 -1.50 1.79
N MET A 16 -11.57 -2.16 0.63
CA MET A 16 -12.60 -3.13 0.25
C MET A 16 -12.43 -4.50 0.93
N GLY A 17 -11.37 -4.70 1.73
CA GLY A 17 -11.05 -5.98 2.35
C GLY A 17 -10.56 -7.06 1.37
N MET A 18 -10.40 -6.72 0.09
CA MET A 18 -9.93 -7.66 -0.94
C MET A 18 -8.43 -7.97 -0.79
N TRP A 19 -7.66 -7.02 -0.27
CA TRP A 19 -6.23 -7.19 0.00
C TRP A 19 -5.99 -7.10 1.50
N ASN A 20 -5.22 -8.05 2.03
CA ASN A 20 -4.72 -8.00 3.40
C ASN A 20 -3.41 -7.20 3.46
N GLU A 21 -2.96 -6.88 4.68
CA GLU A 21 -1.73 -6.14 4.92
C GLU A 21 -0.51 -6.77 4.24
N MET A 22 -0.37 -8.10 4.28
CA MET A 22 0.73 -8.83 3.65
C MET A 22 0.80 -8.53 2.15
N ARG A 23 -0.34 -8.44 1.48
CA ARG A 23 -0.40 -8.09 0.06
C ARG A 23 -0.04 -6.63 -0.20
N VAL A 24 -0.38 -5.71 0.70
CA VAL A 24 0.06 -4.31 0.63
C VAL A 24 1.59 -4.22 0.85
N ARG A 25 2.18 -4.99 1.78
CA ARG A 25 3.65 -5.09 1.94
C ARG A 25 4.33 -5.58 0.66
N ASN A 26 3.75 -6.57 -0.01
CA ASN A 26 4.28 -7.06 -1.28
C ASN A 26 4.21 -5.98 -2.39
N ALA A 27 3.23 -5.09 -2.35
CA ALA A 27 3.17 -3.96 -3.28
C ALA A 27 4.35 -3.00 -3.11
N VAL A 28 4.86 -2.83 -1.89
CA VAL A 28 6.11 -2.10 -1.64
C VAL A 28 7.30 -2.85 -2.25
N LYS A 29 7.45 -4.16 -1.98
CA LYS A 29 8.53 -4.99 -2.55
C LYS A 29 8.56 -5.00 -4.08
N MET A 30 7.39 -4.86 -4.72
CA MET A 30 7.24 -4.79 -6.17
C MET A 30 7.38 -3.36 -6.73
N ASN A 31 7.74 -2.37 -5.92
CA ASN A 31 7.83 -0.95 -6.28
C ASN A 31 6.52 -0.36 -6.84
N TRP A 32 5.36 -0.85 -6.39
CA TRP A 32 4.05 -0.29 -6.77
C TRP A 32 3.68 0.91 -5.91
N ILE A 33 4.12 0.90 -4.65
CA ILE A 33 3.93 1.95 -3.65
C ILE A 33 5.19 2.08 -2.81
N THR A 34 5.33 3.18 -2.07
CA THR A 34 6.43 3.38 -1.11
C THR A 34 6.09 2.85 0.29
N GLU A 35 7.09 2.78 1.17
CA GLU A 35 6.91 2.44 2.59
C GLU A 35 6.00 3.45 3.31
N GLU A 36 6.11 4.72 2.96
CA GLU A 36 5.27 5.81 3.47
C GLU A 36 3.81 5.63 3.04
N GLU A 37 3.59 5.21 1.79
CA GLU A 37 2.27 4.89 1.26
C GLU A 37 1.67 3.63 1.88
N PHE A 38 2.50 2.63 2.19
CA PHE A 38 2.06 1.48 2.98
C PHE A 38 1.54 1.92 4.35
N LYS A 39 2.27 2.81 5.03
CA LYS A 39 1.85 3.36 6.32
C LYS A 39 0.54 4.13 6.21
N GLU A 40 0.34 4.92 5.16
CA GLU A 40 -0.93 5.62 4.96
C GLU A 40 -2.11 4.69 4.63
N ILE A 41 -1.86 3.56 3.96
CA ILE A 41 -2.93 2.61 3.62
C ILE A 41 -3.32 1.77 4.83
N THR A 42 -2.35 1.38 5.66
CA THR A 42 -2.54 0.35 6.70
C THR A 42 -2.48 0.88 8.12
N ASP A 43 -2.13 2.16 8.32
CA ASP A 43 -1.82 2.78 9.61
C ASP A 43 -0.73 2.06 10.42
N LYS A 44 0.18 1.36 9.72
CA LYS A 44 1.27 0.57 10.31
C LYS A 44 2.62 0.89 9.69
N ASP A 45 3.68 0.78 10.48
CA ASP A 45 5.04 0.93 9.99
C ASP A 45 5.45 -0.27 9.10
N TYR A 46 6.19 0.04 8.03
CA TYR A 46 6.79 -0.95 7.15
C TYR A 46 8.12 -1.41 7.76
N ALA A 47 8.05 -2.32 8.74
CA ALA A 47 9.20 -2.99 9.38
C ALA A 47 9.26 -4.47 9.00
#